data_AF-A0A964J175-F1
#
_entry.id   AF-A0A964J175-F1
#
_cell.length_a   1.000
_cell.length_b   1.000
_cell.length_c   1.000
_cell.angle_alpha   90.00
_cell.angle_beta   90.00
_cell.angle_gamma   90.00
#
_symmetry.space_group_name_H-M   'P 1'
#
loop_
_entity.id
_entity.type
_entity.pdbx_description
1 polymer ?
#
loop_
_entity_poly.entity_id
_entity_poly.type
_entity_poly.pdbx_seq_one_letter_code
_entity_poly.pdbx_strand_id
1 'polypeptide(L)'
;MDVDEIVRARRRQQALDALDFEHGRETAVLAQIDEVLTELEGSRIDGAAFARMAPEDVTLVREVLDPGGDESAEEFDLEGVLASESPTQIRREREVERVRLEEVIAGSRRRQQALERYIEALDAKEDAPDTAQASPD
;
A
#
# COMPACT_ATOMS: atom_id res chain seq x y z
N MET A 1 -3.27 33.20 -28.80
CA MET A 1 -3.35 31.85 -28.19
C MET A 1 -1.99 31.23 -28.41
N ASP A 2 -1.22 31.02 -27.35
CA ASP A 2 0.12 30.47 -27.45
C ASP A 2 0.04 28.93 -27.51
N VAL A 3 0.70 28.33 -28.51
CA VAL A 3 0.74 26.88 -28.69
C VAL A 3 1.49 26.23 -27.52
N ASP A 4 2.52 26.89 -27.00
CA ASP A 4 3.33 26.36 -25.91
C ASP A 4 2.55 26.31 -24.59
N GLU A 5 1.71 27.31 -24.32
CA GLU A 5 0.78 27.33 -23.18
C GLU A 5 -0.22 26.15 -23.26
N ILE A 6 -0.84 25.91 -24.42
CA ILE A 6 -1.78 24.79 -24.60
C ILE A 6 -1.10 23.45 -24.34
N VAL A 7 0.07 23.25 -24.93
CA VAL A 7 0.82 21.99 -24.80
C VAL A 7 1.24 21.78 -23.34
N ARG A 8 1.71 22.84 -22.67
CA ARG A 8 2.09 22.80 -21.25
C ARG A 8 0.90 22.45 -20.37
N ALA A 9 -0.24 23.12 -20.54
CA ALA A 9 -1.47 22.82 -19.82
C ALA A 9 -1.90 21.35 -20.01
N ARG A 10 -1.80 20.83 -21.23
CA ARG A 10 -2.12 19.42 -21.50
C ARG A 10 -1.14 18.46 -20.82
N ARG A 11 0.16 18.76 -20.82
CA ARG A 11 1.19 17.96 -20.13
C ARG A 11 1.01 17.98 -18.62
N ARG A 12 0.65 19.14 -18.07
CA ARG A 12 0.31 19.30 -16.66
C ARG A 12 -0.86 18.41 -16.27
N GLN A 13 -1.95 18.43 -17.04
CA GLN A 13 -3.10 17.56 -16.78
C GLN A 13 -2.71 16.07 -16.83
N GLN A 14 -1.94 15.65 -17.83
CA GLN A 14 -1.47 14.26 -17.91
C GLN A 14 -0.61 13.84 -16.71
N ALA A 15 0.22 14.75 -16.18
CA ALA A 15 1.04 14.50 -15.02
C ALA A 15 0.20 14.39 -13.74
N LEU A 16 -0.85 15.22 -13.60
CA LEU A 16 -1.81 15.13 -12.51
C LEU A 16 -2.59 13.82 -12.54
N ASP A 17 -3.10 13.42 -13.70
CA ASP A 17 -3.81 12.15 -13.87
C ASP A 17 -2.92 10.94 -13.48
N ALA A 18 -1.63 11.00 -13.85
CA ALA A 18 -0.66 9.97 -13.47
C ALA A 18 -0.32 10.00 -11.96
N LEU A 19 -0.28 11.18 -11.35
CA LEU A 19 -0.02 11.35 -9.92
C LEU A 19 -1.17 10.75 -9.09
N ASP A 20 -2.42 11.04 -9.47
CA ASP A 20 -3.61 10.46 -8.85
C ASP A 20 -3.61 8.93 -8.95
N PHE A 21 -3.22 8.38 -10.10
CA PHE A 21 -3.06 6.94 -10.27
C PHE A 21 -2.03 6.34 -9.31
N GLU A 22 -0.87 6.98 -9.15
CA GLU A 22 0.18 6.49 -8.23
C GLU A 22 -0.23 6.61 -6.75
N HIS A 23 -1.05 7.60 -6.37
CA HIS A 23 -1.64 7.68 -5.04
C HIS A 23 -2.66 6.56 -4.79
N GLY A 24 -3.53 6.28 -5.78
CA GLY A 24 -4.46 5.16 -5.71
C GLY A 24 -3.73 3.81 -5.59
N ARG A 25 -2.66 3.63 -6.36
CA ARG A 25 -1.81 2.43 -6.29
C ARG A 25 -1.13 2.28 -4.93
N GLU A 26 -0.57 3.34 -4.36
CA GLU A 26 0.02 3.28 -3.02
C GLU A 26 -1.03 2.91 -1.96
N THR A 27 -2.21 3.52 -1.99
CA THR A 27 -3.30 3.24 -1.05
C THR A 27 -3.71 1.77 -1.09
N ALA A 28 -3.88 1.21 -2.29
CA ALA A 28 -4.25 -0.20 -2.46
C ALA A 28 -3.15 -1.16 -1.93
N VAL A 29 -1.89 -0.83 -2.15
CA VAL A 29 -0.75 -1.67 -1.71
C VAL A 29 -0.54 -1.55 -0.20
N LEU A 30 -0.80 -0.39 0.41
CA LEU A 30 -0.83 -0.22 1.86
C LEU A 30 -1.94 -1.09 2.50
N ALA A 31 -3.12 -1.17 1.91
CA ALA A 31 -4.14 -2.08 2.43
C ALA A 31 -3.68 -3.55 2.42
N GLN A 32 -2.97 -3.97 1.37
CA GLN A 32 -2.41 -5.32 1.27
C GLN A 32 -1.27 -5.57 2.26
N ILE A 33 -0.41 -4.57 2.52
CA ILE A 33 0.68 -4.74 3.49
C ILE A 33 0.13 -4.88 4.92
N ASP A 34 -0.96 -4.18 5.25
CA ASP A 34 -1.62 -4.27 6.55
C ASP A 34 -2.21 -5.69 6.77
N GLU A 35 -2.79 -6.29 5.74
CA GLU A 35 -3.27 -7.68 5.76
C GLU A 35 -2.12 -8.67 6.01
N VAL A 36 -1.04 -8.57 5.22
CA VAL A 36 0.14 -9.43 5.38
C VAL A 36 0.78 -9.30 6.76
N LEU A 37 0.87 -8.08 7.30
CA LEU A 37 1.39 -7.83 8.64
C LEU A 37 0.47 -8.43 9.72
N THR A 38 -0.85 -8.30 9.55
CA THR A 38 -1.84 -8.89 10.45
C THR A 38 -1.72 -10.41 10.47
N GLU A 39 -1.55 -11.05 9.31
CA GLU A 39 -1.35 -12.50 9.22
C GLU A 39 0.00 -12.96 9.84
N LEU A 40 1.07 -12.19 9.64
CA LEU A 40 2.41 -12.53 10.16
C LEU A 40 2.54 -12.38 11.68
N GLU A 41 1.90 -11.36 12.24
CA GLU A 41 2.14 -10.88 13.60
C GLU A 41 0.90 -10.94 14.50
N GLY A 42 -0.29 -11.13 13.94
CA GLY A 42 -1.57 -11.18 14.64
C GLY A 42 -1.55 -12.17 15.80
N SER A 43 -1.23 -13.43 15.53
CA SER A 43 -1.19 -14.47 16.59
C SER A 43 -0.20 -14.16 17.71
N ARG A 44 0.93 -13.49 17.41
CA ARG A 44 1.89 -13.07 18.44
C ARG A 44 1.31 -11.93 19.29
N ILE A 45 0.67 -10.95 18.66
CA ILE A 45 0.03 -9.82 19.33
C ILE A 45 -1.14 -10.33 20.20
N ASP A 46 -1.99 -11.19 19.65
CA ASP A 46 -3.13 -11.80 20.34
C ASP A 46 -2.65 -12.62 21.53
N GLY A 47 -1.64 -13.48 21.36
CA GLY A 47 -1.05 -14.24 22.47
C GLY A 47 -0.53 -13.35 23.61
N ALA A 48 0.12 -12.23 23.28
CA ALA A 48 0.60 -11.28 24.27
C ALA A 48 -0.54 -10.50 24.95
N ALA A 49 -1.66 -10.26 24.26
CA ALA A 49 -2.86 -9.65 24.81
C ALA A 49 -3.58 -10.62 25.75
N PHE A 50 -3.83 -11.85 25.30
CA PHE A 50 -4.50 -12.90 26.06
C PHE A 50 -3.77 -13.26 27.34
N ALA A 51 -2.43 -13.20 27.36
CA ALA A 51 -1.63 -13.42 28.57
C ALA A 51 -1.93 -12.42 29.71
N ARG A 52 -2.63 -11.32 29.42
CA ARG A 52 -3.01 -10.29 30.41
C ARG A 52 -4.50 -10.32 30.77
N MET A 53 -5.27 -11.23 30.18
CA MET A 53 -6.72 -11.34 30.34
C MET A 53 -7.10 -12.50 31.24
N ALA A 54 -8.28 -12.45 31.83
CA ALA A 54 -8.87 -13.61 32.49
C ALA A 54 -9.18 -14.70 31.42
N PRO A 55 -8.96 -15.99 31.71
CA PRO A 55 -9.21 -17.05 30.73
C PRO A 55 -10.63 -17.04 30.16
N GLU A 56 -11.63 -16.72 30.98
CA GLU A 56 -13.03 -16.65 30.57
C GLU A 56 -13.25 -15.56 29.51
N ASP A 57 -12.59 -14.40 29.67
CA ASP A 57 -12.66 -13.30 28.70
C ASP A 57 -11.92 -13.65 27.39
N VAL A 58 -10.83 -14.43 27.47
CA VAL A 58 -10.11 -14.90 26.27
C VAL A 58 -10.99 -15.80 25.43
N THR A 59 -11.72 -16.72 26.05
CA THR A 59 -12.68 -17.59 25.34
C THR A 59 -13.72 -16.74 24.60
N LEU A 60 -14.33 -15.76 25.27
CA LEU A 60 -15.32 -14.87 24.64
C LEU A 60 -14.75 -14.09 23.45
N VAL A 61 -13.50 -13.58 23.57
CA VAL A 61 -12.88 -12.85 22.46
C VAL A 61 -12.57 -13.76 21.28
N ARG A 62 -12.13 -15.00 21.52
CA ARG A 62 -11.87 -15.99 20.45
C ARG A 62 -13.15 -16.35 19.72
N GLU A 63 -14.25 -16.59 20.43
CA GLU A 63 -15.57 -16.87 19.82
C GLU A 63 -16.05 -15.73 18.91
N VAL A 64 -15.71 -14.47 19.23
CA VAL A 64 -16.10 -13.31 18.43
C VAL A 64 -15.20 -13.09 17.22
N LEU A 65 -13.89 -13.24 17.38
CA LEU A 65 -12.90 -12.95 16.32
C LEU A 65 -12.66 -14.14 15.40
N ASP A 66 -12.87 -15.35 15.89
CA ASP A 66 -12.74 -16.61 15.15
C ASP A 66 -13.96 -17.53 15.43
N PRO A 67 -15.15 -17.17 14.92
CA PRO A 67 -16.40 -17.87 15.23
C PRO A 67 -16.47 -19.31 14.70
N GLY A 68 -15.41 -19.83 14.07
CA GLY A 68 -15.29 -21.22 13.60
C GLY A 68 -14.10 -22.01 14.14
N GLY A 69 -13.29 -21.43 15.04
CA GLY A 69 -11.99 -21.99 15.46
C GLY A 69 -12.04 -23.23 16.37
N ASP A 70 -13.16 -23.49 17.05
CA ASP A 70 -13.28 -24.57 18.04
C ASP A 70 -13.77 -25.91 17.45
N GLU A 71 -14.12 -25.98 16.15
CA GLU A 71 -14.48 -27.25 15.47
C GLU A 71 -13.26 -28.03 14.92
N SER A 72 -12.03 -27.67 15.30
CA SER A 72 -10.80 -28.32 14.79
C SER A 72 -10.19 -29.38 15.73
N ALA A 73 -10.89 -29.78 16.79
CA ALA A 73 -10.41 -30.82 17.71
C ALA A 73 -10.87 -32.25 17.36
N GLU A 74 -11.81 -32.45 16.42
CA GLU A 74 -12.29 -33.78 16.04
C GLU A 74 -12.35 -33.94 14.50
N GLU A 75 -11.69 -34.99 14.01
CA GLU A 75 -11.57 -35.45 12.61
C GLU A 75 -10.43 -34.82 11.76
N PHE A 76 -9.20 -35.20 12.13
CA PHE A 76 -8.01 -35.14 11.26
C PHE A 76 -8.22 -36.07 10.04
N ASP A 77 -8.74 -35.54 8.93
CA ASP A 77 -8.76 -36.26 7.64
C ASP A 77 -7.33 -36.34 7.08
N LEU A 78 -6.72 -37.51 7.24
CA LEU A 78 -5.32 -37.79 6.92
C LEU A 78 -5.03 -37.75 5.39
N GLU A 79 -6.05 -37.66 4.54
CA GLU A 79 -5.92 -37.70 3.08
C GLU A 79 -5.69 -36.30 2.43
N GLY A 80 -6.04 -35.20 3.12
CA GLY A 80 -5.78 -33.81 2.67
C GLY A 80 -4.40 -33.23 3.04
N VAL A 81 -3.65 -33.94 3.90
CA VAL A 81 -2.39 -33.48 4.53
C VAL A 81 -1.17 -33.49 3.58
N LEU A 82 -1.27 -34.10 2.40
CA LEU A 82 -0.12 -34.25 1.48
C LEU A 82 0.19 -33.01 0.62
N ALA A 83 -0.52 -31.89 0.81
CA ALA A 83 -0.24 -30.62 0.12
C ALA A 83 -0.44 -29.36 0.97
N SER A 84 -0.56 -29.46 2.30
CA SER A 84 -0.64 -28.26 3.16
C SER A 84 0.75 -27.68 3.39
N GLU A 85 0.95 -26.42 3.00
CA GLU A 85 2.18 -25.68 3.28
C GLU A 85 2.44 -25.66 4.79
N SER A 86 3.69 -25.91 5.20
CA SER A 86 4.03 -25.82 6.63
C SER A 86 3.85 -24.38 7.15
N PRO A 87 3.55 -24.16 8.44
CA PRO A 87 3.47 -22.81 9.00
C PRO A 87 4.73 -21.97 8.75
N THR A 88 5.90 -22.60 8.74
CA THR A 88 7.18 -21.96 8.41
C THR A 88 7.26 -21.53 6.94
N GLN A 89 6.71 -22.34 6.02
CA GLN A 89 6.63 -22.02 4.61
C GLN A 89 5.67 -20.85 4.38
N ILE A 90 4.47 -20.90 4.94
CA ILE A 90 3.48 -19.81 4.88
C ILE A 90 4.10 -18.51 5.40
N ARG A 91 4.77 -18.55 6.57
CA ARG A 91 5.47 -17.38 7.12
C ARG A 91 6.53 -16.84 6.16
N ARG A 92 7.34 -17.71 5.55
CA ARG A 92 8.37 -17.30 4.58
C ARG A 92 7.76 -16.65 3.35
N GLU A 93 6.66 -17.17 2.82
CA GLU A 93 6.00 -16.62 1.64
C GLU A 93 5.39 -15.24 1.94
N ARG A 94 4.77 -15.08 3.11
CA ARG A 94 4.28 -13.77 3.57
C ARG A 94 5.39 -12.76 3.78
N GLU A 95 6.53 -13.18 4.29
CA GLU A 95 7.72 -12.33 4.40
C GLU A 95 8.22 -11.85 3.03
N VAL A 96 8.27 -12.75 2.05
CA VAL A 96 8.64 -12.42 0.67
C VAL A 96 7.64 -11.43 0.06
N GLU A 97 6.34 -11.67 0.24
CA GLU A 97 5.31 -10.76 -0.26
C GLU A 97 5.37 -9.40 0.43
N ARG A 98 5.63 -9.33 1.74
CA ARG A 98 5.83 -8.05 2.45
C ARG A 98 6.93 -7.23 1.80
N VAL A 99 8.11 -7.83 1.57
CA VAL A 99 9.26 -7.16 0.94
C VAL A 99 8.90 -6.67 -0.46
N ARG A 100 8.19 -7.49 -1.24
CA ARG A 100 7.72 -7.08 -2.57
C ARG A 100 6.76 -5.88 -2.50
N LEU A 101 5.80 -5.88 -1.58
CA LEU A 101 4.85 -4.78 -1.41
C LEU A 101 5.57 -3.48 -0.97
N GLU A 102 6.55 -3.58 -0.06
CA GLU A 102 7.41 -2.44 0.34
C GLU A 102 8.15 -1.83 -0.87
N GLU A 103 8.70 -2.67 -1.76
CA GLU A 103 9.35 -2.21 -2.99
C GLU A 103 8.36 -1.49 -3.92
N VAL A 104 7.14 -2.00 -4.02
CA VAL A 104 6.06 -1.41 -4.84
C VAL A 104 5.65 -0.03 -4.31
N ILE A 105 5.55 0.13 -2.99
CA ILE A 105 5.30 1.42 -2.30
C ILE A 105 6.45 2.39 -2.56
N ALA A 106 7.70 1.96 -2.34
CA ALA A 106 8.88 2.78 -2.59
C ALA A 106 8.98 3.21 -4.06
N GLY A 107 8.58 2.34 -4.99
CA GLY A 107 8.42 2.68 -6.40
C GLY A 107 7.35 3.74 -6.65
N SER A 108 6.21 3.67 -5.95
CA SER A 108 5.13 4.66 -6.04
C SER A 108 5.58 6.04 -5.62
N ARG A 109 6.17 6.13 -4.42
CA ARG A 109 6.62 7.41 -3.87
C ARG A 109 7.66 8.08 -4.74
N ARG A 110 8.59 7.31 -5.34
CA ARG A 110 9.56 7.86 -6.29
C ARG A 110 8.89 8.41 -7.56
N ARG A 111 7.85 7.75 -8.08
CA ARG A 111 7.09 8.24 -9.24
C ARG A 111 6.27 9.49 -8.90
N GLN A 112 5.59 9.49 -7.76
CA GLN A 112 4.84 10.67 -7.27
C GLN A 112 5.77 11.89 -7.17
N GLN A 113 6.90 11.77 -6.47
CA GLN A 113 7.89 12.87 -6.35
C GLN A 113 8.42 13.35 -7.70
N ALA A 114 8.61 12.45 -8.67
CA ALA A 114 9.05 12.83 -10.01
C ALA A 114 7.96 13.60 -10.78
N LEU A 115 6.70 13.19 -10.65
CA LEU A 115 5.54 13.84 -11.27
C LEU A 115 5.28 15.22 -10.65
N GLU A 116 5.37 15.34 -9.34
CA GLU A 116 5.25 16.62 -8.61
C GLU A 116 6.31 17.63 -9.09
N ARG A 117 7.59 17.22 -9.12
CA ARG A 117 8.68 18.08 -9.66
C ARG A 117 8.48 18.45 -11.12
N TYR A 118 7.91 17.53 -11.92
CA TYR A 118 7.61 17.81 -13.32
C TYR A 118 6.50 18.85 -13.45
N ILE A 119 5.44 18.76 -12.65
CA ILE A 119 4.36 19.75 -12.59
C ILE A 119 4.91 21.11 -12.17
N GLU A 120 5.72 21.16 -11.10
CA GLU A 120 6.38 22.38 -10.63
C GLU A 120 7.23 23.03 -11.74
N ALA A 121 7.99 22.23 -12.50
CA ALA A 121 8.80 22.72 -13.61
C ALA A 121 7.97 23.24 -14.81
N LEU A 122 6.75 22.70 -15.03
CA LEU A 122 5.82 23.25 -16.02
C LEU A 122 5.26 24.59 -15.53
N ASP A 123 4.83 24.67 -14.27
CA ASP A 123 4.18 25.84 -13.69
C ASP A 123 5.17 27.02 -13.53
N ALA A 124 6.44 26.74 -13.19
CA ALA A 124 7.49 27.77 -13.07
C ALA A 124 7.77 28.57 -14.37
N LYS A 125 7.36 28.06 -15.54
CA LYS A 125 7.46 28.78 -16.82
C LYS A 125 6.29 29.73 -17.10
N GLU A 126 5.20 29.68 -16.33
CA GLU A 126 4.10 30.65 -16.42
C GLU A 126 4.38 31.94 -15.63
N ASP A 127 5.21 31.88 -14.58
CA ASP A 127 5.51 33.03 -13.70
C ASP A 127 6.67 33.93 -14.17
N ALA A 128 7.36 33.59 -15.25
CA ALA A 128 8.40 34.46 -15.81
C ALA A 128 7.72 35.63 -16.54
N PRO A 129 7.91 36.89 -16.10
CA PRO A 129 7.32 38.03 -16.78
C PRO A 129 7.88 38.12 -18.21
N ASP A 130 6.98 38.39 -19.16
CA ASP A 130 7.28 38.72 -20.55
C ASP A 130 8.20 39.96 -20.61
N THR A 131 9.51 39.76 -20.42
CA THR A 131 10.53 40.78 -20.69
C THR A 131 10.87 40.76 -22.17
N ALA A 132 9.88 41.03 -23.01
CA ALA A 132 10.10 41.41 -24.39
C ALA A 132 9.13 42.53 -24.78
N GLN A 133 9.50 43.78 -24.48
CA GLN A 133 9.37 44.96 -25.36
C GLN A 133 9.54 46.27 -24.58
N ALA A 134 10.77 46.77 -24.51
CA ALA A 134 11.05 48.19 -24.30
C ALA A 134 12.40 48.57 -24.94
N SER A 135 12.41 48.64 -26.27
CA SER A 135 13.16 49.67 -26.99
C SER A 135 12.18 50.29 -27.98
N PRO A 136 11.89 51.58 -27.81
CA PRO A 136 12.55 52.63 -28.58
C PRO A 136 12.93 53.82 -27.67
N ASP A 137 13.80 54.78 -28.00
CA ASP A 137 14.43 55.29 -29.23
C ASP A 137 15.81 55.87 -28.84
#